data_AF-A0A7S3NAL0-F1
#
_entry.id   AF-A0A7S3NAL0-F1
#
_cell.length_a   1.000
_cell.length_b   1.000
_cell.length_c   1.000
_cell.angle_alpha   90.00
_cell.angle_beta   90.00
_cell.angle_gamma   90.00
#
_symmetry.space_group_name_H-M   'P 1'
#
loop_
_entity.id
_entity.type
_entity.pdbx_description
1 polymer ?
#
loop_
_entity_poly.entity_id
_entity_poly.type
_entity_poly.pdbx_seq_one_letter_code
_entity_poly.pdbx_strand_id
1 'polypeptide(L)'
;IAQSVGGEETHEYFDYVIVGNGHNSIPYCATDRLKNLEAFKGKTIHSHNFRDAHSDEYKGKNILIIGSKWSGMDMLFQFLGAKDESKMTDFNTITVAQGHFGFLHKSSNFKKYKDEGKVIIKSGDNITFTEDKVKFEDGTEQSIDVVIFCTGYQYKFPFLKDDSIIKIEHNGQYFGPLYKRIFSINEPTLIFIGLC
;
A
#
# COMPACT_ATOMS: atom_id res chain seq x y z
N ILE A 1 -22.89 21.47 -2.75
CA ILE A 1 -22.48 20.03 -2.87
C ILE A 1 -23.71 19.26 -3.32
N ALA A 2 -23.59 18.38 -4.30
CA ALA A 2 -24.70 17.52 -4.70
C ALA A 2 -24.79 16.31 -3.75
N GLN A 3 -25.97 16.06 -3.19
CA GLN A 3 -26.27 14.83 -2.45
C GLN A 3 -27.28 14.00 -3.25
N SER A 4 -27.22 12.66 -3.15
CA SER A 4 -28.26 11.79 -3.69
C SER A 4 -28.96 11.05 -2.56
N VAL A 5 -30.25 11.32 -2.39
CA VAL A 5 -31.13 10.57 -1.51
C VAL A 5 -32.27 10.04 -2.39
N GLY A 6 -32.37 8.72 -2.53
CA GLY A 6 -33.43 8.10 -3.34
C GLY A 6 -33.27 8.21 -4.85
N GLY A 7 -32.09 8.57 -5.36
CA GLY A 7 -31.82 8.68 -6.81
C GLY A 7 -32.14 10.04 -7.42
N GLU A 8 -32.67 10.99 -6.64
CA GLU A 8 -32.78 12.39 -7.03
C GLU A 8 -31.51 13.15 -6.61
N GLU A 9 -30.99 14.00 -7.49
CA GLU A 9 -29.88 14.91 -7.18
C GLU A 9 -30.42 16.18 -6.52
N THR A 10 -29.96 16.47 -5.30
CA THR A 10 -30.28 17.72 -4.60
C THR A 10 -29.06 18.62 -4.50
N HIS A 11 -29.28 19.93 -4.56
CA HIS A 11 -28.23 20.94 -4.54
C HIS A 11 -28.40 21.86 -3.33
N GLU A 12 -27.36 21.91 -2.49
CA GLU A 12 -27.30 22.78 -1.32
C GLU A 12 -26.06 23.67 -1.34
N TYR A 13 -26.23 24.89 -0.78
CA TYR A 13 -25.20 25.92 -0.66
C TYR A 13 -24.75 26.04 0.80
N PHE A 14 -23.46 26.23 1.00
CA PHE A 14 -22.83 26.33 2.32
C PHE A 14 -21.79 27.44 2.30
N ASP A 15 -21.65 28.16 3.42
CA ASP A 15 -20.61 29.18 3.58
C ASP A 15 -19.21 28.56 3.73
N TYR A 16 -19.15 27.36 4.31
CA TYR A 16 -17.93 26.59 4.50
C TYR A 16 -18.17 25.11 4.24
N VAL A 17 -17.16 24.43 3.69
CA VAL A 17 -17.19 22.99 3.43
C VAL A 17 -15.98 22.35 4.08
N ILE A 18 -16.23 21.34 4.92
CA ILE A 18 -15.18 20.51 5.53
C ILE A 18 -15.16 19.15 4.86
N VAL A 19 -14.04 18.84 4.21
CA VAL A 19 -13.75 17.57 3.54
C VAL A 19 -13.05 16.64 4.53
N GLY A 20 -13.77 15.59 4.95
CA GLY A 20 -13.30 14.58 5.91
C GLY A 20 -13.46 13.14 5.42
N ASN A 21 -13.34 12.89 4.11
CA ASN A 21 -13.53 11.55 3.53
C ASN A 21 -12.31 10.61 3.69
N GLY A 22 -11.24 11.08 4.34
CA GLY A 22 -10.00 10.34 4.55
C GLY A 22 -9.21 10.06 3.25
N HIS A 23 -8.08 9.36 3.38
CA HIS A 23 -7.22 8.97 2.24
C HIS A 23 -6.82 7.49 2.20
N ASN A 24 -7.19 6.67 3.19
CA ASN A 24 -6.74 5.27 3.27
C ASN A 24 -7.73 4.28 2.64
N SER A 25 -8.31 4.64 1.48
CA SER A 25 -9.36 3.82 0.83
C SER A 25 -9.07 3.45 -0.63
N ILE A 26 -8.36 4.29 -1.38
CA ILE A 26 -8.04 4.02 -2.79
C ILE A 26 -6.62 3.45 -2.89
N PRO A 27 -6.43 2.16 -3.19
CA PRO A 27 -5.10 1.54 -3.23
C PRO A 27 -4.16 2.20 -4.23
N TYR A 28 -2.88 2.33 -3.88
CA TYR A 28 -1.81 2.65 -4.83
C TYR A 28 -0.89 1.45 -4.95
N CYS A 29 -0.80 0.83 -6.13
CA CYS A 29 -0.01 -0.39 -6.37
C CYS A 29 1.35 -0.13 -7.05
N ALA A 30 1.82 1.12 -7.08
CA ALA A 30 3.14 1.49 -7.62
C ALA A 30 3.46 0.97 -9.04
N THR A 31 2.45 0.85 -9.90
CA THR A 31 2.62 0.33 -11.26
C THR A 31 3.55 1.20 -12.12
N ASP A 32 3.71 2.47 -11.78
CA ASP A 32 4.65 3.42 -12.38
C ASP A 32 6.13 3.16 -12.04
N ARG A 33 6.41 2.32 -11.04
CA ARG A 33 7.78 2.02 -10.56
C ARG A 33 8.21 0.58 -10.82
N LEU A 34 7.28 -0.28 -11.21
CA LEU A 34 7.51 -1.70 -11.41
C LEU A 34 7.56 -2.02 -12.90
N LYS A 35 8.54 -2.82 -13.32
CA LYS A 35 8.73 -3.16 -14.74
C LYS A 35 8.05 -4.48 -15.07
N ASN A 36 7.28 -4.52 -16.16
CA ASN A 36 6.67 -5.74 -16.72
C ASN A 36 5.70 -6.48 -15.77
N LEU A 37 5.04 -5.75 -14.86
CA LEU A 37 4.13 -6.33 -13.87
C LEU A 37 2.95 -7.06 -14.53
N GLU A 38 2.49 -6.57 -15.67
CA GLU A 38 1.41 -7.13 -16.48
C GLU A 38 1.69 -8.56 -16.99
N ALA A 39 2.95 -8.97 -17.06
CA ALA A 39 3.33 -10.33 -17.44
C ALA A 39 3.14 -11.33 -16.30
N PHE A 40 3.11 -10.88 -15.04
CA PHE A 40 3.05 -11.75 -13.87
C PHE A 40 1.73 -12.51 -13.80
N LYS A 41 1.81 -13.84 -13.74
CA LYS A 41 0.64 -14.74 -13.73
C LYS A 41 0.22 -15.17 -12.32
N GLY A 42 1.03 -14.86 -11.31
CA GLY A 42 0.70 -15.14 -9.91
C GLY A 42 -0.36 -14.19 -9.35
N LYS A 43 -0.72 -14.39 -8.09
CA LYS A 43 -1.74 -13.58 -7.43
C LYS A 43 -1.16 -12.21 -7.06
N THR A 44 -1.90 -11.14 -7.34
CA THR A 44 -1.56 -9.79 -6.87
C THR A 44 -2.67 -9.22 -6.00
N ILE A 45 -2.33 -8.66 -4.84
CA ILE A 45 -3.29 -7.98 -3.96
C ILE A 45 -2.67 -6.71 -3.38
N HIS A 46 -3.51 -5.75 -2.99
CA HIS A 46 -3.09 -4.64 -2.13
C HIS A 46 -3.43 -4.96 -0.67
N SER A 47 -2.68 -4.40 0.28
CA SER A 47 -2.91 -4.55 1.72
C SER A 47 -4.34 -4.19 2.16
N HIS A 48 -4.99 -3.27 1.42
CA HIS A 48 -6.40 -2.92 1.60
C HIS A 48 -7.35 -4.12 1.53
N ASN A 49 -7.00 -5.14 0.74
CA ASN A 49 -7.81 -6.36 0.54
C ASN A 49 -7.28 -7.56 1.35
N PHE A 50 -6.17 -7.41 2.06
CA PHE A 50 -5.65 -8.44 2.94
C PHE A 50 -6.54 -8.58 4.19
N ARG A 51 -6.86 -9.82 4.56
CA ARG A 51 -7.78 -10.10 5.69
C ARG A 51 -7.24 -11.12 6.68
N ASP A 52 -6.57 -12.16 6.19
CA ASP A 52 -6.09 -13.25 7.03
C ASP A 52 -4.76 -13.81 6.49
N ALA A 53 -3.71 -13.75 7.31
CA ALA A 53 -2.40 -14.33 6.99
C ALA A 53 -2.43 -15.85 6.87
N HIS A 54 -3.35 -16.51 7.56
CA HIS A 54 -3.38 -17.97 7.72
C HIS A 54 -4.26 -18.69 6.71
N SER A 55 -4.83 -17.95 5.74
CA SER A 55 -5.62 -18.55 4.67
C SER A 55 -4.77 -19.50 3.82
N ASP A 56 -5.42 -20.49 3.19
CA ASP A 56 -4.78 -21.45 2.29
C ASP A 56 -4.10 -20.79 1.08
N GLU A 57 -4.44 -19.54 0.78
CA GLU A 57 -3.86 -18.77 -0.33
C GLU A 57 -2.36 -18.47 -0.16
N TYR A 58 -1.85 -18.56 1.07
CA TYR A 58 -0.44 -18.27 1.41
C TYR A 58 0.37 -19.51 1.79
N LYS A 59 -0.29 -20.66 1.97
CA LYS A 59 0.38 -21.91 2.36
C LYS A 59 1.25 -22.44 1.22
N GLY A 60 2.50 -22.77 1.55
CA GLY A 60 3.53 -23.23 0.61
C GLY A 60 3.94 -22.19 -0.44
N LYS A 61 3.56 -20.91 -0.28
CA LYS A 61 3.79 -19.87 -1.31
C LYS A 61 5.08 -19.10 -1.09
N ASN A 62 5.66 -18.62 -2.20
CA ASN A 62 6.67 -17.57 -2.22
C ASN A 62 5.96 -16.22 -2.32
N ILE A 63 6.07 -15.40 -1.28
CA ILE A 63 5.30 -14.16 -1.14
C ILE A 63 6.26 -12.99 -1.26
N LEU A 64 5.95 -12.05 -2.15
CA LEU A 64 6.64 -10.76 -2.25
C LEU A 64 5.78 -9.66 -1.62
N ILE A 65 6.28 -9.03 -0.55
CA ILE A 65 5.71 -7.81 0.02
C ILE A 65 6.48 -6.61 -0.53
N ILE A 66 5.79 -5.73 -1.24
CA ILE A 66 6.37 -4.49 -1.78
C ILE A 66 5.98 -3.33 -0.87
N GLY A 67 6.98 -2.71 -0.23
CA GLY A 67 6.78 -1.63 0.73
C GLY A 67 6.85 -2.14 2.18
N SER A 68 7.74 -1.54 2.98
CA SER A 68 7.98 -1.93 4.37
C SER A 68 7.60 -0.85 5.39
N LYS A 69 6.58 -0.03 5.12
CA LYS A 69 6.03 0.86 6.15
C LYS A 69 5.06 0.08 7.05
N TRP A 70 4.13 0.75 7.71
CA TRP A 70 3.22 0.17 8.69
C TRP A 70 2.50 -1.10 8.22
N SER A 71 1.81 -1.06 7.06
CA SER A 71 1.10 -2.25 6.57
C SER A 71 2.03 -3.41 6.22
N GLY A 72 3.16 -3.15 5.55
CA GLY A 72 4.08 -4.20 5.16
C GLY A 72 4.72 -4.90 6.35
N MET A 73 5.05 -4.14 7.40
CA MET A 73 5.61 -4.68 8.63
C MET A 73 4.59 -5.42 9.47
N ASP A 74 3.38 -4.87 9.60
CA ASP A 74 2.30 -5.54 10.31
C ASP A 74 1.96 -6.87 9.65
N MET A 75 1.82 -6.90 8.32
CA MET A 75 1.59 -8.13 7.57
C MET A 75 2.73 -9.14 7.72
N LEU A 76 3.99 -8.68 7.62
CA LEU A 76 5.14 -9.55 7.90
C LEU A 76 5.03 -10.17 9.30
N PHE A 77 4.69 -9.39 10.32
CA PHE A 77 4.51 -9.91 11.66
C PHE A 77 3.35 -10.90 11.77
N GLN A 78 2.22 -10.64 11.12
CA GLN A 78 1.09 -11.58 11.09
C GLN A 78 1.51 -12.93 10.47
N PHE A 79 2.23 -12.91 9.35
CA PHE A 79 2.75 -14.14 8.75
C PHE A 79 3.71 -14.89 9.66
N LEU A 80 4.56 -14.17 10.40
CA LEU A 80 5.53 -14.73 11.35
C LEU A 80 4.91 -15.13 12.72
N GLY A 81 3.57 -15.15 12.84
CA GLY A 81 2.86 -15.52 14.07
C GLY A 81 2.90 -14.44 15.17
N ALA A 82 3.34 -13.23 14.85
CA ALA A 82 3.50 -12.11 15.77
C ALA A 82 4.25 -12.51 17.06
N LYS A 83 3.53 -12.61 18.19
CA LYS A 83 4.08 -13.01 19.51
C LYS A 83 3.94 -14.52 19.80
N ASP A 84 3.23 -15.26 18.96
CA ASP A 84 2.90 -16.67 19.13
C ASP A 84 3.33 -17.46 17.89
N GLU A 85 4.52 -18.04 17.97
CA GLU A 85 5.14 -18.78 16.86
C GLU A 85 4.31 -19.97 16.38
N SER A 86 3.43 -20.52 17.23
CA SER A 86 2.51 -21.59 16.84
C SER A 86 1.48 -21.15 15.79
N LYS A 87 1.30 -19.83 15.63
CA LYS A 87 0.45 -19.21 14.61
C LYS A 87 1.22 -18.79 13.37
N MET A 88 2.49 -19.17 13.21
CA MET A 88 3.20 -18.85 11.98
C MET A 88 2.48 -19.48 10.79
N THR A 89 2.34 -18.71 9.71
CA THR A 89 1.80 -19.23 8.45
C THR A 89 2.82 -20.14 7.80
N ASP A 90 2.38 -21.27 7.27
CA ASP A 90 3.24 -22.23 6.56
C ASP A 90 3.56 -21.76 5.13
N PHE A 91 4.29 -20.65 4.98
CA PHE A 91 4.76 -20.15 3.67
C PHE A 91 6.14 -20.74 3.32
N ASN A 92 6.51 -20.72 2.03
CA ASN A 92 7.85 -21.14 1.61
C ASN A 92 8.89 -20.04 1.86
N THR A 93 8.66 -18.84 1.30
CA THR A 93 9.49 -17.66 1.54
C THR A 93 8.64 -16.39 1.60
N ILE A 94 9.08 -15.40 2.39
CA ILE A 94 8.60 -14.02 2.33
C ILE A 94 9.78 -13.13 1.95
N THR A 95 9.69 -12.51 0.79
CA THR A 95 10.60 -11.45 0.36
C THR A 95 9.96 -10.10 0.62
N VAL A 96 10.66 -9.21 1.33
CA VAL A 96 10.22 -7.83 1.52
C VAL A 96 11.14 -6.89 0.75
N ALA A 97 10.56 -6.11 -0.16
CA ALA A 97 11.27 -5.16 -1.01
C ALA A 97 10.84 -3.71 -0.76
N GLN A 98 11.63 -2.74 -1.25
CA GLN A 98 11.35 -1.30 -1.16
C GLN A 98 11.10 -0.82 0.29
N GLY A 99 12.10 -1.06 1.15
CA GLY A 99 11.92 -0.92 2.59
C GLY A 99 13.10 -0.39 3.38
N HIS A 100 12.79 0.26 4.50
CA HIS A 100 13.75 0.65 5.53
C HIS A 100 13.59 -0.28 6.75
N PHE A 101 14.54 -1.20 6.91
CA PHE A 101 14.43 -2.30 7.88
C PHE A 101 15.20 -2.08 9.18
N GLY A 102 15.66 -0.85 9.44
CA GLY A 102 16.63 -0.54 10.49
C GLY A 102 16.23 -0.97 11.91
N PHE A 103 14.93 -1.16 12.19
CA PHE A 103 14.45 -1.61 13.50
C PHE A 103 14.03 -3.08 13.57
N LEU A 104 13.82 -3.78 12.45
CA LEU A 104 13.38 -5.18 12.46
C LEU A 104 14.45 -6.12 13.06
N HIS A 105 15.72 -5.72 12.98
CA HIS A 105 16.84 -6.45 13.59
C HIS A 105 16.72 -6.65 15.11
N LYS A 106 15.84 -5.90 15.79
CA LYS A 106 15.56 -6.08 17.23
C LYS A 106 14.59 -7.22 17.52
N SER A 107 13.87 -7.74 16.53
CA SER A 107 12.93 -8.86 16.69
C SER A 107 13.65 -10.20 16.58
N SER A 108 13.51 -11.06 17.60
CA SER A 108 14.09 -12.41 17.63
C SER A 108 13.54 -13.29 16.51
N ASN A 109 12.22 -13.25 16.27
CA ASN A 109 11.57 -14.04 15.22
C ASN A 109 12.05 -13.60 13.84
N PHE A 110 12.09 -12.28 13.59
CA PHE A 110 12.60 -11.76 12.32
C PHE A 110 14.03 -12.20 12.07
N LYS A 111 14.90 -12.10 13.08
CA LYS A 111 16.30 -12.53 12.95
C LYS A 111 16.40 -14.03 12.67
N LYS A 112 15.70 -14.86 13.44
CA LYS A 112 15.65 -16.32 13.25
C LYS A 112 15.24 -16.68 11.81
N TYR A 113 14.10 -16.18 11.35
CA TYR A 113 13.57 -16.54 10.02
C TYR A 113 14.35 -15.91 8.86
N LYS A 114 15.05 -14.81 9.11
CA LYS A 114 16.02 -14.27 8.17
C LYS A 114 17.26 -15.18 8.06
N ASP A 115 17.80 -15.63 9.19
CA ASP A 115 18.97 -16.52 9.25
C ASP A 115 18.66 -17.91 8.65
N GLU A 116 17.42 -18.39 8.79
CA GLU A 116 16.91 -19.60 8.13
C GLU A 116 16.61 -19.42 6.63
N GLY A 117 16.68 -18.21 6.09
CA GLY A 117 16.38 -17.91 4.69
C GLY A 117 14.89 -17.86 4.33
N LYS A 118 13.99 -17.99 5.32
CA LYS A 118 12.53 -17.86 5.14
C LYS A 118 12.09 -16.42 4.89
N VAL A 119 12.79 -15.45 5.49
CA VAL A 119 12.55 -14.01 5.27
C VAL A 119 13.73 -13.40 4.54
N ILE A 120 13.46 -12.85 3.37
CA ILE A 120 14.49 -12.26 2.51
C ILE A 120 14.23 -10.78 2.37
N ILE A 121 15.28 -9.98 2.50
CA ILE A 121 15.20 -8.53 2.39
C ILE A 121 15.89 -8.10 1.10
N LYS A 122 15.17 -7.35 0.28
CA LYS A 122 15.69 -6.76 -0.95
C LYS A 122 15.69 -5.24 -0.85
N SER A 123 16.90 -4.69 -0.88
CA SER A 123 17.11 -3.24 -1.01
C SER A 123 16.94 -2.83 -2.47
N GLY A 124 16.62 -1.55 -2.67
CA GLY A 124 16.47 -0.99 -4.01
C GLY A 124 15.02 -0.89 -4.47
N ASP A 125 14.83 -0.08 -5.50
CA ASP A 125 13.51 0.26 -6.04
C ASP A 125 13.22 -0.49 -7.35
N ASN A 126 14.27 -0.95 -8.05
CA ASN A 126 14.15 -1.61 -9.34
C ASN A 126 13.69 -3.06 -9.19
N ILE A 127 12.43 -3.33 -9.55
CA ILE A 127 11.83 -4.66 -9.56
C ILE A 127 11.27 -4.92 -10.97
N THR A 128 11.70 -6.02 -11.58
CA THR A 128 11.24 -6.44 -12.91
C THR A 128 10.56 -7.79 -12.82
N PHE A 129 9.32 -7.86 -13.29
CA PHE A 129 8.51 -9.07 -13.30
C PHE A 129 8.73 -9.87 -14.58
N THR A 130 8.54 -11.18 -14.45
CA THR A 130 8.33 -12.14 -15.53
C THR A 130 7.03 -12.90 -15.24
N GLU A 131 6.73 -13.96 -15.98
CA GLU A 131 5.49 -14.70 -15.76
C GLU A 131 5.39 -15.33 -14.36
N ASP A 132 6.49 -15.85 -13.82
CA ASP A 132 6.57 -16.63 -12.57
C ASP A 132 7.68 -16.17 -11.61
N LYS A 133 8.53 -15.24 -12.03
CA LYS A 133 9.67 -14.74 -11.25
C LYS A 133 9.74 -13.23 -11.19
N VAL A 134 10.51 -12.76 -10.22
CA VAL A 134 10.87 -11.36 -10.03
C VAL A 134 12.39 -11.21 -9.98
N LYS A 135 12.90 -10.25 -10.75
CA LYS A 135 14.30 -9.81 -10.73
C LYS A 135 14.44 -8.53 -9.92
N PHE A 136 15.39 -8.53 -8.99
CA PHE A 136 15.70 -7.39 -8.13
C PHE A 136 16.90 -6.59 -8.63
N GLU A 137 17.09 -5.41 -8.05
CA GLU A 137 18.17 -4.47 -8.40
C GLU A 137 19.58 -5.06 -8.21
N ASP A 138 19.75 -5.95 -7.22
CA ASP A 138 21.01 -6.66 -6.98
C ASP A 138 21.31 -7.77 -8.01
N GLY A 139 20.46 -7.92 -9.02
CA GLY A 139 20.59 -8.91 -10.09
C GLY A 139 20.05 -10.30 -9.74
N THR A 140 19.63 -10.53 -8.50
CA THR A 140 19.04 -11.82 -8.09
C THR A 140 17.62 -11.99 -8.63
N GLU A 141 17.22 -13.25 -8.79
CA GLU A 141 15.89 -13.63 -9.26
C GLU A 141 15.25 -14.61 -8.28
N GLN A 142 13.94 -14.51 -8.10
CA GLN A 142 13.15 -15.38 -7.24
C GLN A 142 11.82 -15.74 -7.89
N SER A 143 11.43 -17.01 -7.79
CA SER A 143 10.05 -17.42 -8.09
C SER A 143 9.11 -16.86 -7.03
N ILE A 144 8.02 -16.22 -7.48
CA ILE A 144 7.03 -15.56 -6.63
C ILE A 144 5.65 -16.05 -7.03
N ASP A 145 4.85 -16.47 -6.06
CA ASP A 145 3.47 -16.92 -6.26
C ASP A 145 2.46 -15.82 -5.97
N VAL A 146 2.77 -14.98 -4.97
CA VAL A 146 1.86 -13.94 -4.47
C VAL A 146 2.62 -12.63 -4.29
N VAL A 147 2.08 -11.54 -4.83
CA VAL A 147 2.57 -10.17 -4.64
C VAL A 147 1.56 -9.41 -3.80
N ILE A 148 2.05 -8.80 -2.72
CA ILE A 148 1.27 -7.98 -1.81
C ILE A 148 1.82 -6.55 -1.86
N PHE A 149 1.03 -5.63 -2.39
CA PHE A 149 1.32 -4.22 -2.41
C PHE A 149 1.00 -3.59 -1.06
N CYS A 150 2.04 -3.17 -0.35
CA CYS A 150 2.00 -2.38 0.87
C CYS A 150 2.51 -0.95 0.59
N THR A 151 2.16 -0.42 -0.58
CA THR A 151 2.68 0.81 -1.18
C THR A 151 1.85 2.05 -0.85
N GLY A 152 0.76 1.90 -0.08
CA GLY A 152 -0.03 3.02 0.44
C GLY A 152 -1.27 3.30 -0.40
N TYR A 153 -1.78 4.53 -0.32
CA TYR A 153 -3.07 4.90 -0.87
C TYR A 153 -2.98 6.20 -1.68
N GLN A 154 -4.01 6.45 -2.47
CA GLN A 154 -4.19 7.65 -3.29
C GLN A 154 -5.19 8.60 -2.63
N TYR A 155 -4.89 9.89 -2.68
CA TYR A 155 -5.87 10.95 -2.52
C TYR A 155 -6.84 10.94 -3.68
N LYS A 156 -8.14 10.97 -3.36
CA LYS A 156 -9.21 11.03 -4.35
C LYS A 156 -10.39 11.81 -3.79
N PHE A 157 -10.78 12.85 -4.53
CA PHE A 157 -11.91 13.71 -4.18
C PHE A 157 -12.86 13.78 -5.38
N PRO A 158 -13.60 12.70 -5.70
CA PRO A 158 -14.41 12.63 -6.92
C PRO A 158 -15.55 13.67 -6.96
N PHE A 159 -15.88 14.23 -5.80
CA PHE A 159 -16.86 15.31 -5.64
C PHE A 159 -16.28 16.71 -5.90
N LEU A 160 -14.94 16.88 -5.93
CA LEU A 160 -14.27 18.12 -6.32
C LEU A 160 -13.83 17.98 -7.78
N LYS A 161 -14.58 18.61 -8.69
CA LYS A 161 -14.32 18.54 -10.13
C LYS A 161 -13.46 19.69 -10.66
N ASP A 162 -13.16 20.68 -9.83
CA ASP A 162 -12.41 21.86 -10.20
C ASP A 162 -10.94 21.73 -9.76
N ASP A 163 -10.10 21.32 -10.71
CA ASP A 163 -8.65 21.15 -10.52
C ASP A 163 -7.91 22.48 -10.29
N SER A 164 -8.57 23.63 -10.48
CA SER A 164 -7.99 24.93 -10.10
C SER A 164 -7.97 25.13 -8.59
N ILE A 165 -8.84 24.45 -7.83
CA ILE A 165 -8.89 24.53 -6.37
C ILE A 165 -7.84 23.62 -5.75
N ILE A 166 -7.89 22.32 -6.11
CA ILE A 166 -6.95 21.30 -5.63
C ILE A 166 -6.48 20.48 -6.82
N LYS A 167 -5.16 20.42 -6.98
CA LYS A 167 -4.49 19.52 -7.90
C LYS A 167 -4.16 18.21 -7.20
N ILE A 168 -4.40 17.11 -7.89
CA ILE A 168 -3.94 15.79 -7.50
C ILE A 168 -2.77 15.42 -8.41
N GLU A 169 -1.60 15.18 -7.83
CA GLU A 169 -0.35 14.93 -8.57
C GLU A 169 0.31 13.64 -8.10
N HIS A 170 1.37 13.23 -8.80
CA HIS A 170 2.16 12.04 -8.48
C HIS A 170 1.30 10.78 -8.34
N ASN A 171 0.42 10.51 -9.32
CA ASN A 171 -0.47 9.35 -9.33
C ASN A 171 -1.35 9.25 -8.07
N GLY A 172 -1.85 10.39 -7.60
CA GLY A 172 -2.70 10.45 -6.41
C GLY A 172 -1.95 10.50 -5.09
N GLN A 173 -0.61 10.58 -5.08
CA GLN A 173 0.16 10.63 -3.82
C GLN A 173 0.33 12.04 -3.25
N TYR A 174 0.00 13.06 -4.03
CA TYR A 174 0.05 14.44 -3.58
C TYR A 174 -1.25 15.15 -3.92
N PHE A 175 -1.70 16.02 -3.04
CA PHE A 175 -2.77 16.96 -3.32
C PHE A 175 -2.48 18.31 -2.69
N GLY A 176 -2.92 19.38 -3.36
CA GLY A 176 -2.73 20.75 -2.90
C GLY A 176 -3.00 21.79 -3.99
N PRO A 177 -2.71 23.08 -3.73
CA PRO A 177 -1.96 23.57 -2.57
C PRO A 177 -2.83 23.79 -1.32
N LEU A 178 -2.28 23.49 -0.14
CA LEU A 178 -2.93 23.70 1.16
C LEU A 178 -2.05 24.48 2.14
N TYR A 179 -2.62 25.47 2.82
CA TYR A 179 -1.99 26.08 4.00
C TYR A 179 -2.14 25.16 5.21
N LYS A 180 -1.00 24.86 5.86
CA LYS A 180 -0.91 23.95 7.02
C LYS A 180 -1.52 22.56 6.78
N ARG A 181 -1.62 22.11 5.52
CA ARG A 181 -2.29 20.85 5.11
C ARG A 181 -3.79 20.79 5.49
N ILE A 182 -4.42 21.94 5.74
CA ILE A 182 -5.81 22.02 6.20
C ILE A 182 -6.63 22.94 5.29
N PHE A 183 -6.17 24.17 5.04
CA PHE A 183 -6.96 25.17 4.32
C PHE A 183 -6.57 25.20 2.84
N SER A 184 -7.55 25.13 1.94
CA SER A 184 -7.27 25.39 0.52
C SER A 184 -6.80 26.82 0.33
N ILE A 185 -5.72 26.99 -0.44
CA ILE A 185 -5.18 28.34 -0.74
C ILE A 185 -6.06 29.05 -1.77
N ASN A 186 -6.58 28.29 -2.72
CA ASN A 186 -7.35 28.83 -3.85
C ASN A 186 -8.84 28.98 -3.53
N GLU A 187 -9.33 28.33 -2.46
CA GLU A 187 -10.70 28.48 -1.95
C GLU A 187 -10.71 28.36 -0.41
N PRO A 188 -10.46 29.44 0.35
CA PRO A 188 -10.29 29.39 1.80
C PRO A 188 -11.50 28.91 2.60
N THR A 189 -12.69 28.83 1.99
CA THR A 189 -13.89 28.25 2.60
C THR A 189 -13.93 26.71 2.52
N LEU A 190 -13.03 26.10 1.73
CA LEU A 190 -12.85 24.66 1.61
C LEU A 190 -11.71 24.19 2.51
N ILE A 191 -12.07 23.36 3.49
CA ILE A 191 -11.18 22.89 4.56
C ILE A 191 -11.05 21.37 4.47
N PHE A 192 -9.85 20.86 4.68
CA PHE A 192 -9.53 19.44 4.68
C PHE A 192 -9.09 18.99 6.08
N ILE A 193 -9.64 17.87 6.55
CA ILE A 193 -9.29 17.30 7.86
C ILE A 193 -8.95 15.80 7.74
N GLY A 194 -8.07 15.33 8.61
CA GLY A 194 -7.71 13.91 8.68
C GLY A 194 -6.88 13.41 7.50
N LEU A 195 -6.07 14.29 6.89
CA LEU A 195 -5.25 13.99 5.71
C LEU A 195 -3.74 14.16 5.91
N CYS A 196 -3.26 13.84 7.12
CA CYS A 196 -1.87 14.05 7.57
C CYS A 196 -1.04 12.76 7.56
#